data_AF-A0BME3-F1
#
_entry.id   AF-A0BME3-F1
#
_cell.length_a   1.000
_cell.length_b   1.000
_cell.length_c   1.000
_cell.angle_alpha   90.00
_cell.angle_beta   90.00
_cell.angle_gamma   90.00
#
_symmetry.space_group_name_H-M   'P 1'
#
loop_
_entity.id
_entity.type
_entity.pdbx_description
1 polymer ?
#
loop_
_entity_poly.entity_id
_entity_poly.type
_entity_poly.pdbx_seq_one_letter_code
_entity_poly.pdbx_strand_id
1 'polypeptide(L)'
;MGFCVQCSNFIPIAQADLHCLNCMENTNKFNSQIDQISSQLQHIKTIAYKGQEKLDESSEKYKFMIRIQELRSQIDSIRCYNSHSIKKLKDIESEVNVLISYPQTSMTIMMLLSRLLCLIKEKLVVQNQKRLVSQNSFPKGADTRIKTESQYQQGSEAEYSQKEFQSESNISKVSEFKRTFYSKFLELQLKLSKNDPAQQILVQDLYRIVVRQNYNQEEALRFVRKCLRVGKINQV
;
A
#
# COMPACT_ATOMS: atom_id res chain seq x y z
N MET A 1 21.59 5.81 13.47
CA MET A 1 20.33 5.11 13.12
C MET A 1 20.35 4.79 11.64
N GLY A 2 19.97 3.57 11.24
CA GLY A 2 19.72 3.19 9.85
C GLY A 2 18.22 3.18 9.55
N PHE A 3 17.84 3.34 8.28
CA PHE A 3 16.44 3.28 7.84
C PHE A 3 16.22 1.99 7.03
N CYS A 4 15.27 1.15 7.43
CA CYS A 4 14.92 -0.05 6.68
C CYS A 4 13.82 0.25 5.68
N VAL A 5 14.13 0.04 4.40
CA VAL A 5 13.20 0.23 3.28
C VAL A 5 12.07 -0.80 3.23
N GLN A 6 12.24 -1.97 3.86
CA GLN A 6 11.25 -3.05 3.84
C GLN A 6 10.10 -2.80 4.82
N CYS A 7 10.39 -2.31 6.03
CA CYS A 7 9.38 -2.01 7.04
C CYS A 7 9.17 -0.50 7.29
N SER A 8 9.93 0.37 6.60
CA SER A 8 9.90 1.83 6.74
C SER A 8 10.22 2.35 8.15
N ASN A 9 11.09 1.64 8.88
CA ASN A 9 11.43 1.98 10.25
C ASN A 9 12.88 2.44 10.42
N PHE A 10 13.09 3.28 11.44
CA PHE A 10 14.43 3.61 11.94
C PHE A 10 14.90 2.55 12.93
N ILE A 11 16.14 2.09 12.76
CA ILE A 11 16.75 1.01 13.54
C ILE A 11 18.11 1.48 14.06
N PRO A 12 18.48 1.11 15.30
CA PRO A 12 19.84 1.29 15.78
C PRO A 12 20.87 0.63 14.84
N ILE A 13 21.97 1.31 14.52
CA ILE A 13 22.98 0.76 13.58
C ILE A 13 23.52 -0.59 14.08
N ALA A 14 23.68 -0.74 15.40
CA ALA A 14 24.12 -1.99 16.02
C ALA A 14 23.15 -3.19 15.85
N GLN A 15 21.90 -2.94 15.46
CA GLN A 15 20.88 -3.97 15.24
C GLN A 15 20.48 -4.08 13.77
N ALA A 16 21.16 -3.36 12.87
CA ALA A 16 20.79 -3.30 11.46
C ALA A 16 20.81 -4.67 10.78
N ASP A 17 21.88 -5.45 10.98
CA ASP A 17 22.04 -6.76 10.33
C ASP A 17 21.00 -7.78 10.81
N LEU A 18 20.80 -7.86 12.12
CA LEU A 18 19.77 -8.72 12.74
C LEU A 18 18.37 -8.31 12.29
N HIS A 19 18.09 -7.00 12.23
CA HIS A 19 16.83 -6.50 11.72
C HIS A 19 16.63 -6.85 10.24
N CYS A 20 17.65 -6.68 9.39
CA CYS A 20 17.55 -6.96 7.96
C CYS A 20 17.16 -8.42 7.70
N LEU A 21 17.81 -9.37 8.39
CA LEU A 21 17.48 -10.80 8.28
C LEU A 21 16.02 -11.08 8.69
N ASN A 22 15.63 -10.63 9.88
CA ASN A 22 14.28 -10.86 10.40
C ASN A 22 13.21 -10.14 9.58
N CYS A 23 13.51 -8.92 9.09
CA CYS A 23 12.57 -8.13 8.30
C CYS A 23 12.36 -8.74 6.91
N MET A 24 13.42 -9.24 6.27
CA MET A 24 13.30 -9.95 5.00
C MET A 24 12.51 -11.24 5.14
N GLU A 25 12.81 -12.06 6.16
CA GLU A 25 12.10 -13.31 6.39
C GLU A 25 10.60 -13.08 6.65
N ASN A 26 10.27 -12.12 7.51
CA ASN A 26 8.88 -11.74 7.78
C ASN A 26 8.19 -11.19 6.52
N THR A 27 8.88 -10.38 5.71
CA THR A 27 8.33 -9.86 4.45
C THR A 27 8.00 -10.98 3.47
N ASN A 28 8.90 -11.95 3.32
CA ASN A 28 8.70 -13.11 2.47
C ASN A 28 7.52 -13.97 2.97
N LYS A 29 7.42 -14.19 4.28
CA LYS A 29 6.29 -14.90 4.90
C LYS A 29 4.96 -14.19 4.67
N PHE A 30 4.92 -12.87 4.80
CA PHE A 30 3.68 -12.12 4.55
C PHE A 30 3.31 -12.10 3.06
N ASN A 31 4.29 -12.03 2.16
CA ASN A 31 4.03 -12.08 0.72
C ASN A 31 3.48 -13.45 0.32
N SER A 32 4.06 -14.55 0.80
CA SER A 32 3.54 -15.89 0.52
C SER A 32 2.11 -16.10 1.05
N GLN A 33 1.79 -15.57 2.23
CA GLN A 33 0.42 -15.59 2.76
C GLN A 33 -0.55 -14.77 1.89
N ILE A 34 -0.12 -13.61 1.38
CA ILE A 34 -0.93 -12.80 0.46
C ILE A 34 -1.16 -13.54 -0.86
N ASP A 35 -0.14 -14.22 -1.40
CA ASP A 35 -0.25 -15.01 -2.63
C ASP A 35 -1.21 -16.19 -2.46
N GLN A 36 -1.16 -16.86 -1.30
CA GLN A 36 -2.11 -17.93 -0.95
C GLN A 36 -3.56 -17.43 -0.89
N ILE A 37 -3.80 -16.29 -0.23
CA ILE A 37 -5.12 -15.66 -0.18
C ILE A 37 -5.59 -15.31 -1.60
N SER A 38 -4.71 -14.74 -2.43
CA SER A 38 -5.04 -14.34 -3.80
C SER A 38 -5.40 -15.54 -4.67
N SER A 39 -4.67 -16.64 -4.56
CA SER A 39 -4.96 -17.91 -5.23
C SER A 39 -6.33 -18.47 -4.83
N GLN A 40 -6.66 -18.44 -3.54
CA GLN A 40 -7.95 -18.93 -3.06
C GLN A 40 -9.12 -18.02 -3.47
N LEU A 41 -8.91 -16.70 -3.56
CA LEU A 41 -9.89 -15.78 -4.14
C LEU A 41 -10.11 -16.09 -5.62
N GLN A 42 -9.07 -16.43 -6.39
CA GLN A 42 -9.23 -16.87 -7.79
C GLN A 42 -10.02 -18.18 -7.87
N HIS A 43 -9.79 -19.12 -6.96
CA HIS A 43 -10.57 -20.36 -6.91
C HIS A 43 -12.07 -20.09 -6.66
N ILE A 44 -12.40 -19.19 -5.72
CA ILE A 44 -13.78 -18.74 -5.47
C ILE A 44 -14.41 -18.16 -6.74
N LYS A 45 -13.67 -17.32 -7.48
CA LYS A 45 -14.13 -16.74 -8.75
C LYS A 45 -14.52 -17.84 -9.74
N THR A 46 -13.65 -18.83 -9.92
CA THR A 46 -13.89 -19.95 -10.85
C THR A 46 -15.13 -20.75 -10.48
N ILE A 47 -15.32 -21.07 -9.19
CA ILE A 47 -16.51 -21.82 -8.73
C ILE A 47 -17.78 -20.98 -8.92
N ALA A 48 -17.76 -19.71 -8.50
CA ALA A 48 -18.93 -18.84 -8.62
C ALA A 48 -19.33 -18.64 -10.08
N TYR A 49 -18.35 -18.46 -10.98
CA TYR A 49 -18.60 -18.28 -12.42
C TYR A 49 -19.23 -19.53 -13.05
N LYS A 50 -18.65 -20.71 -12.83
CA LYS A 50 -19.23 -21.98 -13.31
C LYS A 50 -20.60 -22.28 -12.69
N GLY A 51 -20.84 -21.80 -11.48
CA GLY A 51 -22.13 -21.90 -10.81
C GLY A 51 -23.20 -21.02 -11.45
N GLN A 52 -22.84 -19.83 -11.94
CA GLN A 52 -23.76 -18.90 -12.60
C GLN A 52 -24.22 -19.40 -13.97
N GLU A 53 -23.34 -20.01 -14.77
CA GLU A 53 -23.67 -20.49 -16.13
C GLU A 53 -24.85 -21.50 -16.16
N LYS A 54 -25.17 -22.10 -15.01
CA LYS A 54 -26.22 -23.12 -14.86
C LYS A 54 -27.50 -22.60 -14.21
N LEU A 55 -27.61 -21.30 -13.93
CA LEU A 55 -28.69 -20.71 -13.17
C LEU A 55 -29.46 -19.69 -14.00
N ASP A 56 -30.78 -19.63 -13.78
CA ASP A 56 -31.61 -18.54 -14.31
C ASP A 56 -31.23 -17.21 -13.66
N GLU A 57 -31.13 -16.15 -14.48
CA GLU A 57 -30.71 -14.81 -14.05
C GLU A 57 -31.64 -14.19 -12.99
N SER A 58 -32.91 -14.59 -12.98
CA SER A 58 -33.91 -14.13 -12.00
C SER A 58 -33.80 -14.84 -10.65
N SER A 59 -33.01 -15.93 -10.56
CA SER A 59 -32.93 -16.74 -9.35
C SER A 59 -32.15 -16.03 -8.23
N GLU A 60 -32.61 -16.19 -6.98
CA GLU A 60 -31.88 -15.70 -5.80
C GLU A 60 -30.45 -16.27 -5.75
N LYS A 61 -30.28 -17.54 -6.15
CA LYS A 61 -28.95 -18.18 -6.22
C LYS A 61 -28.02 -17.44 -7.18
N TYR A 62 -28.51 -16.99 -8.33
CA TYR A 62 -27.73 -16.22 -9.29
C TYR A 62 -27.28 -14.87 -8.71
N LYS A 63 -28.19 -14.15 -8.03
CA LYS A 63 -27.88 -12.89 -7.34
C LYS A 63 -26.79 -13.05 -6.27
N PHE A 64 -26.89 -14.11 -5.45
CA PHE A 64 -25.85 -14.43 -4.47
C PHE A 64 -24.50 -14.71 -5.12
N MET A 65 -24.46 -15.45 -6.23
CA MET A 65 -23.20 -15.75 -6.92
C MET A 65 -22.56 -14.48 -7.49
N ILE A 66 -23.35 -13.56 -8.06
CA ILE A 66 -22.85 -12.24 -8.49
C ILE A 66 -22.26 -11.50 -7.29
N ARG A 67 -22.99 -11.42 -6.18
CA ARG A 67 -22.52 -10.68 -5.02
C ARG A 67 -21.23 -11.27 -4.43
N ILE A 68 -21.10 -12.60 -4.41
CA ILE A 68 -19.86 -13.28 -3.99
C ILE A 68 -18.69 -12.88 -4.89
N GLN A 69 -18.88 -12.80 -6.20
CA GLN A 69 -17.83 -12.37 -7.13
C GLN A 69 -17.43 -10.91 -6.92
N GLU A 70 -18.40 -10.02 -6.71
CA GLU A 70 -18.15 -8.61 -6.40
C GLU A 70 -17.35 -8.46 -5.12
N LEU A 71 -17.76 -9.13 -4.04
CA LEU A 71 -17.07 -9.08 -2.75
C LEU A 71 -15.67 -9.67 -2.86
N ARG A 72 -15.51 -10.79 -3.57
CA ARG A 72 -14.20 -11.36 -3.89
C ARG A 72 -13.30 -10.34 -4.59
N SER A 73 -13.82 -9.63 -5.60
CA SER A 73 -13.06 -8.61 -6.33
C SER A 73 -12.66 -7.44 -5.43
N GLN A 74 -13.58 -6.97 -4.59
CA GLN A 74 -13.30 -5.92 -3.62
C GLN A 74 -12.21 -6.35 -2.64
N ILE A 75 -12.29 -7.55 -2.09
CA ILE A 75 -11.26 -8.10 -1.19
C ILE A 75 -9.91 -8.15 -1.89
N ASP A 76 -9.84 -8.66 -3.13
CA ASP A 76 -8.61 -8.76 -3.93
C ASP A 76 -7.98 -7.36 -4.14
N SER A 77 -8.81 -6.38 -4.50
CA SER A 77 -8.38 -5.01 -4.78
C SER A 77 -7.87 -4.24 -3.55
N ILE A 78 -8.33 -4.59 -2.34
CA ILE A 78 -7.93 -3.87 -1.14
C ILE A 78 -6.46 -4.17 -0.86
N ARG A 79 -5.64 -3.15 -1.12
CA ARG A 79 -4.26 -3.13 -0.69
C ARG A 79 -4.16 -2.56 0.72
N CYS A 80 -3.45 -3.30 1.53
CA CYS A 80 -3.62 -3.33 2.96
C CYS A 80 -2.71 -2.35 3.73
N TYR A 81 -2.57 -1.11 3.23
CA TYR A 81 -1.50 -0.19 3.65
C TYR A 81 -1.85 0.75 4.81
N ASN A 82 -3.13 1.02 5.07
CA ASN A 82 -3.55 2.02 6.04
C ASN A 82 -4.78 1.58 6.86
N SER A 83 -5.16 2.41 7.84
CA SER A 83 -6.35 2.18 8.69
C SER A 83 -7.65 2.18 7.88
N HIS A 84 -7.71 2.93 6.78
CA HIS A 84 -8.87 2.96 5.91
C HIS A 84 -9.07 1.63 5.16
N SER A 85 -8.01 1.00 4.67
CA SER A 85 -8.07 -0.35 4.08
C SER A 85 -8.54 -1.40 5.09
N ILE A 86 -8.12 -1.28 6.35
CA ILE A 86 -8.61 -2.16 7.44
C ILE A 86 -10.11 -1.91 7.68
N LYS A 87 -10.55 -0.65 7.69
CA LYS A 87 -11.97 -0.32 7.83
C LYS A 87 -12.79 -0.94 6.68
N LYS A 88 -12.35 -0.76 5.44
CA LYS A 88 -13.00 -1.38 4.26
C LYS A 88 -13.09 -2.90 4.38
N LEU A 89 -12.04 -3.57 4.85
CA LEU A 89 -12.09 -5.02 5.08
C LEU A 89 -13.07 -5.42 6.18
N LYS A 90 -13.19 -4.63 7.25
CA LYS A 90 -14.20 -4.84 8.31
C LYS A 90 -15.62 -4.58 7.83
N ASP A 91 -15.81 -3.57 6.98
CA ASP A 91 -17.11 -3.27 6.39
C ASP A 91 -17.55 -4.47 5.51
N ILE A 92 -16.65 -5.00 4.68
CA ILE A 92 -16.89 -6.22 3.91
C ILE A 92 -17.12 -7.44 4.82
N GLU A 93 -16.36 -7.59 5.91
CA GLU A 93 -16.59 -8.64 6.90
C GLU A 93 -18.01 -8.59 7.45
N SER A 94 -18.48 -7.40 7.83
CA SER A 94 -19.84 -7.21 8.35
C SER A 94 -20.90 -7.58 7.30
N GLU A 95 -20.67 -7.22 6.04
CA GLU A 95 -21.57 -7.55 4.95
C GLU A 95 -21.64 -9.06 4.69
N VAL A 96 -20.49 -9.75 4.68
CA VAL A 96 -20.45 -11.21 4.50
C VAL A 96 -21.16 -11.92 5.65
N ASN A 97 -21.02 -11.44 6.89
CA ASN A 97 -21.76 -11.99 8.03
C ASN A 97 -23.28 -11.82 7.86
N VAL A 98 -23.73 -10.66 7.36
CA VAL A 98 -25.14 -10.44 7.01
C VAL A 98 -25.59 -11.43 5.93
N LEU A 99 -24.80 -11.63 4.87
CA LEU A 99 -25.12 -12.60 3.81
C LEU A 99 -25.23 -14.03 4.33
N ILE A 100 -24.34 -14.44 5.24
CA ILE A 100 -24.39 -15.77 5.88
C ILE A 100 -25.63 -15.93 6.75
N SER A 101 -26.12 -14.86 7.37
CA SER A 101 -27.30 -14.92 8.26
C SER A 101 -28.62 -15.17 7.54
N TYR A 102 -28.70 -14.93 6.22
CA TYR A 102 -29.88 -15.27 5.44
C TYR A 102 -30.02 -16.80 5.29
N PRO A 103 -31.25 -17.33 5.27
CA PRO A 103 -31.49 -18.74 5.03
C PRO A 103 -30.98 -19.14 3.65
N GLN A 104 -29.83 -19.83 3.63
CA GLN A 104 -29.17 -20.22 2.39
C GLN A 104 -29.85 -21.45 1.80
N THR A 105 -30.34 -21.32 0.56
CA THR A 105 -30.97 -22.42 -0.19
C THR A 105 -29.96 -23.31 -0.93
N SER A 106 -28.67 -23.01 -0.82
CA SER A 106 -27.60 -23.71 -1.51
C SER A 106 -26.38 -23.88 -0.61
N MET A 107 -25.95 -25.14 -0.45
CA MET A 107 -24.72 -25.49 0.25
C MET A 107 -23.49 -24.82 -0.37
N THR A 108 -23.45 -24.71 -1.71
CA THR A 108 -22.33 -24.04 -2.41
C THR A 108 -22.21 -22.58 -2.01
N ILE A 109 -23.32 -21.86 -1.90
CA ILE A 109 -23.32 -20.44 -1.50
C ILE A 109 -22.82 -20.31 -0.06
N MET A 110 -23.32 -21.16 0.84
CA MET A 110 -22.88 -21.20 2.24
C MET A 110 -21.37 -21.46 2.37
N MET A 111 -20.83 -22.42 1.62
CA MET A 111 -19.40 -22.72 1.61
C MET A 111 -18.56 -21.57 1.05
N LEU A 112 -18.99 -20.94 -0.04
CA LEU A 112 -18.28 -19.81 -0.65
C LEU A 112 -18.26 -18.60 0.28
N LEU A 113 -19.39 -18.24 0.89
CA LEU A 113 -19.46 -17.13 1.86
C LEU A 113 -18.62 -17.41 3.10
N SER A 114 -18.67 -18.63 3.63
CA SER A 114 -17.85 -19.04 4.78
C SER A 114 -16.36 -18.98 4.46
N ARG A 115 -15.96 -19.43 3.26
CA ARG A 115 -14.57 -19.32 2.82
C ARG A 115 -14.15 -17.85 2.64
N LEU A 116 -15.02 -17.03 2.06
CA LEU A 116 -14.78 -15.59 1.89
C LEU A 116 -14.53 -14.91 3.25
N LEU A 117 -15.36 -15.22 4.25
CA LEU A 117 -15.19 -14.73 5.62
C LEU A 117 -13.84 -15.13 6.22
N CYS A 118 -13.42 -16.39 6.04
CA CYS A 118 -12.11 -16.85 6.47
C CYS A 118 -10.97 -16.04 5.81
N LEU A 119 -11.05 -15.82 4.49
CA LEU A 119 -10.03 -15.06 3.75
C LEU A 119 -9.95 -13.60 4.20
N ILE A 120 -11.07 -12.97 4.53
CA ILE A 120 -11.10 -11.61 5.09
C ILE A 120 -10.37 -11.57 6.43
N LYS A 121 -10.64 -12.54 7.32
CA LYS A 121 -10.00 -12.65 8.63
C LYS A 121 -8.49 -12.92 8.51
N GLU A 122 -8.10 -13.85 7.63
CA GLU A 122 -6.68 -14.13 7.33
C GLU A 122 -5.99 -12.85 6.84
N LYS A 123 -6.60 -12.09 5.92
CA LYS A 123 -6.05 -10.83 5.41
C LYS A 123 -5.93 -9.75 6.49
N LEU A 124 -6.89 -9.65 7.41
CA LEU A 124 -6.82 -8.76 8.58
C LEU A 124 -5.70 -9.15 9.55
N VAL A 125 -5.47 -10.45 9.77
CA VAL A 125 -4.37 -10.94 10.63
C VAL A 125 -3.02 -10.57 10.02
N VAL A 126 -2.82 -10.83 8.73
CA VAL A 126 -1.58 -10.45 8.02
C VAL A 126 -1.31 -8.95 8.13
N GLN A 127 -2.36 -8.12 8.04
CA GLN A 127 -2.23 -6.68 8.23
C GLN A 127 -1.79 -6.27 9.63
N ASN A 128 -2.41 -6.85 10.65
CA ASN A 128 -2.06 -6.55 12.04
C ASN A 128 -0.63 -7.00 12.36
N GLN A 129 -0.20 -8.13 11.80
CA GLN A 129 1.18 -8.61 11.94
C GLN A 129 2.18 -7.66 11.25
N LYS A 130 1.89 -7.15 10.04
CA LYS A 130 2.73 -6.13 9.39
C LYS A 130 2.88 -4.86 10.24
N ARG A 131 1.83 -4.43 10.94
CA ARG A 131 1.89 -3.27 11.86
C ARG A 131 2.77 -3.53 13.07
N LEU A 132 2.70 -4.73 13.66
CA LEU A 132 3.52 -5.08 14.84
C LEU A 132 5.01 -5.15 14.50
N VAL A 133 5.37 -5.67 13.32
CA VAL A 133 6.76 -5.63 12.82
C VAL A 133 7.22 -4.19 12.63
N SER A 134 6.31 -3.28 12.23
CA SER A 134 6.62 -1.85 12.15
C SER A 134 6.85 -1.19 13.53
N GLN A 135 6.17 -1.64 14.58
CA GLN A 135 6.27 -1.01 15.91
C GLN A 135 7.41 -1.56 16.79
N ASN A 136 7.79 -2.83 16.61
CA ASN A 136 8.79 -3.50 17.43
C ASN A 136 10.26 -3.12 17.13
N SER A 137 10.52 -2.21 16.18
CA SER A 137 11.87 -1.71 15.89
C SER A 137 12.32 -0.55 16.79
N PHE A 138 11.46 -0.06 17.69
CA PHE A 138 11.86 0.91 18.70
C PHE A 138 12.35 0.18 19.96
N PRO A 139 13.56 0.48 20.46
CA PRO A 139 14.00 -0.03 21.76
C PRO A 139 13.02 0.43 22.83
N LYS A 140 12.43 -0.52 23.57
CA LYS A 140 11.70 -0.22 24.81
C LYS A 140 12.71 0.35 25.80
N GLY A 141 12.73 1.68 25.97
CA GLY A 141 13.59 2.35 26.95
C GLY A 141 14.18 3.71 26.55
N ALA A 142 13.85 4.29 25.39
CA ALA A 142 14.25 5.66 25.09
C ALA A 142 13.04 6.61 25.21
N ASP A 143 13.01 7.41 26.28
CA ASP A 143 12.12 8.57 26.46
C ASP A 143 12.45 9.68 25.42
N THR A 144 12.26 9.36 24.14
CA THR A 144 12.16 10.37 23.09
C THR A 144 10.76 10.25 22.52
N ARG A 145 9.88 11.02 23.15
CA ARG A 145 8.51 11.27 22.71
C ARG A 145 8.55 12.02 21.36
N ILE A 146 8.86 11.33 20.27
CA ILE A 146 8.47 11.79 18.94
C ILE A 146 7.01 11.40 18.79
N LYS A 147 6.13 12.35 19.13
CA LYS A 147 4.73 12.28 18.72
C LYS A 147 4.67 12.33 17.19
N THR A 148 4.75 11.19 16.52
CA THR A 148 4.13 11.04 15.20
C THR A 148 2.64 10.86 15.40
N GLU A 149 1.97 11.93 15.84
CA GLU A 149 0.54 12.08 15.62
C GLU A 149 0.36 12.13 14.11
N SER A 150 -0.10 11.02 13.57
CA SER A 150 -0.46 10.85 12.17
C SER A 150 -1.76 11.62 11.91
N GLN A 151 -1.72 12.94 11.98
CA GLN A 151 -2.77 13.77 11.40
C GLN A 151 -2.54 13.78 9.88
N TYR A 152 -3.05 12.76 9.21
CA TYR A 152 -3.44 12.88 7.81
C TYR A 152 -4.64 13.84 7.78
N GLN A 153 -4.37 15.15 7.76
CA GLN A 153 -5.35 16.12 7.34
C GLN A 153 -5.60 15.93 5.85
N GLN A 154 -6.88 15.74 5.55
CA GLN A 154 -7.45 15.67 4.22
C GLN A 154 -7.01 16.88 3.38
N GLY A 155 -6.56 16.59 2.17
CA GLY A 155 -6.45 17.56 1.09
C GLY A 155 -6.62 16.81 -0.21
N SER A 156 -7.83 16.90 -0.77
CA SER A 156 -8.22 16.63 -2.17
C SER A 156 -7.28 15.72 -2.96
N GLU A 157 -7.77 14.50 -3.24
CA GLU A 157 -7.30 13.69 -4.36
C GLU A 157 -7.41 14.52 -5.65
N ALA A 158 -6.37 15.28 -5.98
CA ALA A 158 -6.13 15.64 -7.36
C ALA A 158 -5.84 14.32 -8.08
N GLU A 159 -6.79 13.92 -8.93
CA GLU A 159 -6.66 12.86 -9.91
C GLU A 159 -5.23 12.83 -10.45
N TYR A 160 -4.49 11.78 -10.08
CA TYR A 160 -3.33 11.39 -10.85
C TYR A 160 -3.87 10.98 -12.21
N SER A 161 -3.87 11.92 -13.16
CA SER A 161 -4.06 11.60 -14.57
C SER A 161 -2.86 10.75 -14.97
N GLN A 162 -3.03 9.44 -14.80
CA GLN A 162 -2.13 8.37 -15.20
C GLN A 162 -2.22 8.17 -16.73
N LYS A 163 -2.32 9.27 -17.47
CA LYS A 163 -2.28 9.24 -18.93
C LYS A 163 -0.80 9.22 -19.32
N GLU A 164 -0.45 8.12 -19.97
CA GLU A 164 0.83 7.81 -20.61
C GLU A 164 1.98 7.30 -19.73
N PHE A 165 1.81 6.15 -19.09
CA PHE A 165 2.92 5.18 -18.98
C PHE A 165 2.36 3.76 -19.10
N GLN A 166 1.89 3.41 -20.30
CA GLN A 166 1.48 2.05 -20.66
C GLN A 166 2.72 1.19 -20.93
N SER A 167 3.07 0.32 -19.98
CA SER A 167 3.74 -1.00 -20.13
C SER A 167 4.47 -1.38 -18.84
N GLU A 168 4.33 -2.63 -18.40
CA GLU A 168 4.94 -3.18 -17.18
C GLU A 168 6.48 -3.03 -17.14
N SER A 169 7.14 -2.85 -18.28
CA SER A 169 8.58 -2.56 -18.41
C SER A 169 9.00 -1.19 -17.87
N ASN A 170 8.07 -0.26 -17.66
CA ASN A 170 8.38 1.09 -17.17
C ASN A 170 8.15 1.28 -15.67
N ILE A 171 7.45 0.38 -14.97
CA ILE A 171 7.20 0.52 -13.52
C ILE A 171 8.52 0.45 -12.74
N SER A 172 9.40 -0.47 -13.13
CA SER A 172 10.75 -0.58 -12.55
C SER A 172 11.56 0.72 -12.76
N LYS A 173 11.52 1.28 -13.97
CA LYS A 173 12.22 2.52 -14.33
C LYS A 173 11.66 3.75 -13.61
N VAL A 174 10.34 3.84 -13.43
CA VAL A 174 9.69 4.93 -12.66
C VAL A 174 10.02 4.82 -11.17
N SER A 175 10.03 3.60 -10.63
CA SER A 175 10.44 3.35 -9.23
C SER A 175 11.91 3.70 -9.01
N GLU A 176 12.78 3.32 -9.95
CA GLU A 176 14.22 3.62 -9.93
C GLU A 176 14.50 5.11 -10.07
N PHE A 177 13.81 5.80 -10.99
CA PHE A 177 13.90 7.25 -11.16
C PHE A 177 13.48 7.97 -9.88
N LYS A 178 12.34 7.60 -9.31
CA LYS A 178 11.84 8.17 -8.05
C LYS A 178 12.83 7.93 -6.92
N ARG A 179 13.33 6.70 -6.74
CA ARG A 179 14.31 6.38 -5.71
C ARG A 179 15.58 7.22 -5.86
N THR A 180 16.08 7.33 -7.08
CA THR A 180 17.31 8.07 -7.37
C THR A 180 17.14 9.58 -7.18
N PHE A 181 15.99 10.12 -7.59
CA PHE A 181 15.63 11.52 -7.38
C PHE A 181 15.61 11.88 -5.89
N TYR A 182 14.90 11.10 -5.07
CA TYR A 182 14.79 11.36 -3.63
C TYR A 182 16.14 11.23 -2.92
N SER A 183 16.94 10.22 -3.28
CA SER A 183 18.29 10.03 -2.73
C SER A 183 19.19 11.23 -3.02
N LYS A 184 19.21 11.70 -4.28
CA LYS A 184 20.04 12.82 -4.70
C LYS A 184 19.57 14.17 -4.12
N PHE A 185 18.27 14.37 -3.98
CA PHE A 185 17.73 15.54 -3.29
C PHE A 185 18.19 15.58 -1.83
N LEU A 186 18.06 14.46 -1.11
CA LEU A 186 18.48 14.36 0.28
C LEU A 186 19.99 14.60 0.44
N GLU A 187 20.82 14.02 -0.43
CA GLU A 187 22.27 14.25 -0.46
C GLU A 187 22.63 15.74 -0.62
N LEU A 188 21.87 16.48 -1.43
CA LEU A 188 22.08 17.91 -1.64
C LEU A 188 21.57 18.73 -0.45
N GLN A 189 20.45 18.34 0.15
CA GLN A 189 19.86 19.02 1.30
C GLN A 189 20.70 18.86 2.58
N LEU A 190 21.33 17.70 2.77
CA LEU A 190 22.24 17.43 3.90
C LEU A 190 23.52 18.28 3.87
N LYS A 191 23.89 18.82 2.71
CA LYS A 191 25.05 19.72 2.55
C LYS A 191 24.72 21.18 2.89
N LEU A 192 23.45 21.52 3.05
CA LEU A 192 23.01 22.87 3.41
C LEU A 192 23.04 23.05 4.93
N SER A 193 23.21 24.29 5.38
CA SER A 193 23.14 24.60 6.81
C SER A 193 21.73 24.33 7.35
N LYS A 194 21.60 24.04 8.65
CA LYS A 194 20.30 23.73 9.28
C LYS A 194 19.29 24.88 9.20
N ASN A 195 19.77 26.12 9.07
CA ASN A 195 18.96 27.33 8.99
C ASN A 195 18.84 27.86 7.56
N ASP A 196 19.33 27.12 6.56
CA ASP A 196 19.24 27.51 5.17
C ASP A 196 17.76 27.51 4.72
N PRO A 197 17.24 28.57 4.08
CA PRO A 197 15.85 28.62 3.61
C PRO A 197 15.49 27.44 2.70
N ALA A 198 16.47 26.88 1.97
CA ALA A 198 16.26 25.71 1.13
C ALA A 198 15.96 24.42 1.93
N GLN A 199 16.19 24.39 3.25
CA GLN A 199 15.75 23.28 4.12
C GLN A 199 14.23 23.14 4.19
N GLN A 200 13.48 24.22 3.92
CA GLN A 200 12.02 24.22 3.93
C GLN A 200 11.40 23.67 2.64
N ILE A 201 12.20 23.48 1.58
CA ILE A 201 11.72 22.98 0.31
C ILE A 201 11.39 21.49 0.43
N LEU A 202 10.14 21.12 0.20
CA LEU A 202 9.70 19.74 0.24
C LEU A 202 10.08 19.01 -1.05
N VAL A 203 10.71 17.84 -0.91
CA VAL A 203 11.07 16.97 -2.03
C VAL A 203 9.87 16.60 -2.91
N GLN A 204 8.67 16.51 -2.31
CA GLN A 204 7.43 16.15 -2.99
C GLN A 204 7.00 17.22 -4.00
N ASP A 205 7.19 18.49 -3.67
CA ASP A 205 6.80 19.62 -4.54
C ASP A 205 7.72 19.69 -5.76
N LEU A 206 9.02 19.47 -5.55
CA LEU A 206 9.98 19.38 -6.65
C LEU A 206 9.71 18.17 -7.54
N TYR A 207 9.39 17.02 -6.94
CA TYR A 207 9.07 15.81 -7.70
C TYR A 207 7.83 15.98 -8.58
N ARG A 208 6.78 16.66 -8.08
CA ARG A 208 5.58 16.98 -8.87
C ARG A 208 5.92 17.80 -10.12
N ILE A 209 6.80 18.79 -10.00
CA ILE A 209 7.22 19.63 -11.13
C ILE A 209 8.06 18.82 -12.12
N VAL A 210 9.01 18.03 -11.62
CA VAL A 210 9.88 17.16 -12.42
C VAL A 210 9.06 16.18 -13.26
N VAL A 211 8.04 15.54 -12.66
CA VAL A 211 7.13 14.63 -13.36
C VAL A 211 6.26 15.38 -14.35
N ARG A 212 5.69 16.53 -13.96
CA ARG A 212 4.83 17.34 -14.83
C ARG A 212 5.56 17.87 -16.07
N GLN A 213 6.83 18.22 -15.92
CA GLN A 213 7.69 18.71 -17.00
C GLN A 213 8.43 17.59 -17.74
N ASN A 214 8.18 16.32 -17.37
CA ASN A 214 8.79 15.13 -17.94
C ASN A 214 10.34 15.18 -18.01
N TYR A 215 10.96 15.73 -16.96
CA TYR A 215 12.41 15.87 -16.91
C TYR A 215 13.11 14.52 -16.84
N ASN A 216 14.20 14.39 -17.60
CA ASN A 216 15.13 13.29 -17.41
C ASN A 216 15.97 13.49 -16.12
N GLN A 217 16.78 12.49 -15.78
CA GLN A 217 17.50 12.45 -14.50
C GLN A 217 18.49 13.60 -14.33
N GLU A 218 19.14 14.04 -15.41
CA GLU A 218 20.06 15.17 -15.35
C GLU A 218 19.32 16.51 -15.22
N GLU A 219 18.24 16.69 -15.98
CA GLU A 219 17.38 17.88 -15.93
C GLU A 219 16.76 18.06 -14.55
N ALA A 220 16.26 16.97 -13.97
CA ALA A 220 15.71 16.95 -12.62
C ALA A 220 16.75 17.38 -11.58
N LEU A 221 18.00 16.93 -11.70
CA LEU A 221 19.08 17.32 -10.80
C LEU A 221 19.51 18.78 -10.99
N ARG A 222 19.56 19.28 -12.22
CA ARG A 222 19.84 20.71 -12.50
C ARG A 222 18.74 21.59 -11.89
N PHE A 223 17.48 21.18 -12.03
CA PHE A 223 16.32 21.86 -11.45
C PHE A 223 16.40 21.91 -9.92
N VAL A 224 16.62 20.76 -9.28
CA VAL A 224 16.78 20.67 -7.81
C VAL A 224 17.90 21.57 -7.32
N ARG A 225 19.08 21.55 -7.95
CA ARG A 225 20.21 22.41 -7.56
C ARG A 225 19.87 23.89 -7.69
N LYS A 226 19.12 24.27 -8.73
CA LYS A 226 18.65 25.65 -8.92
C LYS A 226 17.70 26.07 -7.79
N CYS A 227 16.73 25.23 -7.45
CA CYS A 227 15.77 25.50 -6.37
C CYS A 227 16.45 25.60 -4.99
N LEU A 228 17.38 24.69 -4.69
CA LEU A 228 18.14 24.71 -3.44
C LEU A 228 19.09 25.92 -3.35
N ARG A 229 19.64 26.40 -4.48
CA ARG A 229 20.48 27.60 -4.49
C ARG A 229 19.69 28.90 -4.27
N VAL A 230 18.45 28.94 -4.76
CA VAL A 230 17.57 30.12 -4.66
C VAL A 230 16.74 30.09 -3.36
N GLY A 231 16.65 28.94 -2.70
CA GLY A 231 15.87 28.76 -1.47
C GLY A 231 14.35 28.75 -1.71
N LYS A 232 13.91 28.69 -2.97
CA LYS A 232 12.49 28.70 -3.36
C LYS A 232 12.25 27.85 -4.60
N ILE A 233 11.03 27.36 -4.71
CA ILE A 233 10.52 26.72 -5.93
C ILE A 233 10.02 27.85 -6.85
N ASN A 234 10.88 28.33 -7.75
CA ASN A 234 10.42 29.26 -8.78
C ASN A 234 9.54 28.48 -9.76
N GLN A 235 8.25 28.80 -9.78
CA GLN A 235 7.34 28.31 -10.82
C GLN A 235 7.79 28.93 -12.15
N VAL A 236 8.24 28.08 -13.07
CA VAL A 236 8.32 28.37 -14.51
C VAL A 236 7.20 27.58 -15.16
#